data_AF-A0A2S2PJ44-F1
#
_entry.id   AF-A0A2S2PJ44-F1
#
_cell.length_a   1.000
_cell.length_b   1.000
_cell.length_c   1.000
_cell.angle_alpha   90.00
_cell.angle_beta   90.00
_cell.angle_gamma   90.00
#
_symmetry.space_group_name_H-M   'P 1'
#
loop_
_entity.id
_entity.type
_entity.pdbx_description
1 polymer ?
#
loop_
_entity_poly.entity_id
_entity_poly.type
_entity_poly.pdbx_seq_one_letter_code
_entity_poly.pdbx_strand_id
1 'polypeptide(L)'
;INVEVCSTIKSVMYLYKYVYKGHDAATLEVWNGDEIENYINSRYVSPPEAVWRLFSYEMHNKSHTIVRLPVHLEDYHNVYFAPEQVLERVQNAALGRTKLTAFFELN
;
A
#
# COMPACT_ATOMS: atom_id res chain seq x y z
N ILE A 1 -25.60 7.24 22.07
CA ILE A 1 -24.56 7.91 21.26
C ILE A 1 -24.25 9.23 21.96
N ASN A 2 -23.05 9.39 22.51
CA ASN A 2 -22.61 10.68 23.05
C ASN A 2 -22.12 11.54 21.88
N VAL A 3 -22.63 12.76 21.78
CA VAL A 3 -22.24 13.75 20.77
C VAL A 3 -21.66 14.94 21.50
N GLU A 4 -20.36 15.14 21.39
CA GLU A 4 -19.68 16.33 21.91
C GLU A 4 -19.54 17.37 20.79
N VAL A 5 -20.06 18.58 21.03
CA VAL A 5 -19.96 19.69 20.07
C VAL A 5 -18.65 20.43 20.34
N CYS A 6 -17.67 20.22 19.46
CA CYS A 6 -16.41 20.96 19.47
C CYS A 6 -16.55 22.28 18.69
N SER A 7 -16.45 23.42 19.37
CA SER A 7 -16.60 24.76 18.77
C SER A 7 -15.30 25.40 18.26
N THR A 8 -14.13 24.87 18.62
CA THR A 8 -12.82 25.40 18.20
C THR A 8 -12.26 24.73 16.96
N ILE A 9 -11.71 25.53 16.04
CA ILE A 9 -11.00 25.05 14.83
C ILE A 9 -9.88 24.06 15.18
N LYS A 10 -9.16 24.28 16.31
CA LYS A 10 -8.13 23.35 16.80
C LYS A 10 -8.70 21.96 17.11
N SER A 11 -9.88 21.90 17.71
CA SER A 11 -10.57 20.66 18.04
C SER A 11 -11.05 19.94 16.78
N VAL A 12 -11.54 20.69 15.78
CA VAL A 12 -11.92 20.15 14.46
C VAL A 12 -10.70 19.59 13.72
N MET A 13 -9.58 20.34 13.67
CA MET A 13 -8.34 19.85 13.06
C MET A 13 -7.76 18.65 13.81
N TYR A 14 -7.89 18.62 15.13
CA TYR A 14 -7.48 17.47 15.94
C TYR A 14 -8.32 16.25 15.56
N LEU A 15 -9.65 16.35 15.54
CA LEU A 15 -10.54 15.28 15.08
C LEU A 15 -10.22 14.81 13.66
N TYR A 16 -10.08 15.74 12.71
CA TYR A 16 -9.68 15.44 11.33
C TYR A 16 -8.33 14.71 11.30
N LYS A 17 -7.34 15.17 12.05
CA LYS A 17 -6.06 14.49 12.14
C LYS A 17 -6.26 13.03 12.58
N TYR A 18 -7.08 12.72 13.57
CA TYR A 18 -7.27 11.33 14.01
C TYR A 18 -8.13 10.48 13.06
N VAL A 19 -9.09 11.09 12.37
CA VAL A 19 -9.90 10.40 11.34
C VAL A 19 -9.06 10.08 10.10
N TYR A 20 -8.16 10.99 9.70
CA TYR A 20 -7.35 10.83 8.48
C TYR A 20 -5.93 10.29 8.74
N LYS A 21 -5.48 10.27 10.00
CA LYS A 21 -4.29 9.52 10.42
C LYS A 21 -4.70 8.05 10.50
N GLY A 22 -4.81 7.44 9.33
CA GLY A 22 -5.30 6.08 9.15
C GLY A 22 -4.53 5.07 9.99
N HIS A 23 -5.18 3.95 10.31
CA HIS A 23 -4.46 2.72 10.61
C HIS A 23 -3.80 2.25 9.32
N ASP A 24 -2.47 2.28 9.27
CA ASP A 24 -1.70 1.89 8.09
C ASP A 24 -1.84 0.40 7.74
N ALA A 25 -2.28 -0.43 8.69
CA ALA A 25 -2.60 -1.84 8.48
C ALA A 25 -3.60 -2.29 9.54
N ALA A 26 -4.59 -3.09 9.14
CA ALA A 26 -5.44 -3.84 10.04
C ALA A 26 -5.15 -5.33 9.85
N THR A 27 -4.63 -5.95 10.90
CA THR A 27 -4.45 -7.40 10.98
C THR A 27 -5.76 -7.99 11.47
N LEU A 28 -6.44 -8.75 10.60
CA LEU A 28 -7.65 -9.49 10.95
C LEU A 28 -7.27 -10.95 11.17
N GLU A 29 -7.62 -11.48 12.34
CA GLU A 29 -7.55 -12.92 12.61
C GLU A 29 -8.88 -13.55 12.15
N VAL A 30 -8.82 -14.40 11.13
CA VAL A 30 -9.94 -15.25 10.74
C VAL A 30 -9.78 -16.56 11.50
N TRP A 31 -10.67 -16.88 12.45
CA TRP A 31 -10.53 -18.11 13.24
C TRP A 31 -10.86 -19.34 12.39
N ASN A 32 -9.83 -19.99 11.81
CA ASN A 32 -9.99 -21.25 11.08
C ASN A 32 -8.79 -22.19 11.20
N GLY A 33 -8.18 -22.27 12.38
CA GLY A 33 -7.26 -23.37 12.75
C GLY A 33 -5.81 -23.29 12.22
N ASP A 34 -5.53 -22.57 11.13
CA ASP A 34 -4.17 -22.40 10.59
C ASP A 34 -3.61 -20.97 10.75
N GLU A 35 -2.68 -20.78 11.69
CA GLU A 35 -2.09 -19.48 12.04
C GLU A 35 -1.49 -18.74 10.82
N ILE A 36 -0.94 -19.44 9.85
CA ILE A 36 -0.27 -18.85 8.67
C ILE A 36 -1.27 -18.40 7.61
N GLU A 37 -2.41 -19.09 7.45
CA GLU A 37 -3.47 -18.72 6.49
C GLU A 37 -4.45 -17.68 7.06
N ASN A 38 -4.45 -17.48 8.37
CA ASN A 38 -5.43 -16.64 9.08
C ASN A 38 -5.08 -15.16 9.16
N TYR A 39 -3.94 -14.72 8.60
CA TYR A 39 -3.53 -13.32 8.58
C TYR A 39 -3.81 -12.66 7.24
N ILE A 40 -4.95 -11.97 7.15
CA ILE A 40 -5.23 -11.09 6.01
C ILE A 40 -4.66 -9.71 6.33
N ASN A 41 -3.59 -9.33 5.65
CA ASN A 41 -3.12 -7.95 5.66
C ASN A 41 -4.11 -7.10 4.87
N SER A 42 -5.01 -6.42 5.58
CA SER A 42 -6.07 -5.61 5.00
C SER A 42 -5.82 -4.13 5.26
N ARG A 43 -6.21 -3.31 4.29
CA ARG A 43 -6.20 -1.86 4.44
C ARG A 43 -7.58 -1.39 4.90
N TYR A 44 -7.61 -0.63 5.99
CA TYR A 44 -8.84 0.06 6.40
C TYR A 44 -9.26 1.08 5.34
N VAL A 45 -10.53 0.98 4.91
CA VAL A 45 -11.17 1.96 4.03
C VAL A 45 -12.25 2.67 4.86
N SER A 46 -12.13 3.99 4.97
CA SER A 46 -13.10 4.77 5.76
C SER A 46 -14.51 4.71 5.12
N PRO A 47 -15.61 4.81 5.90
CA PRO A 47 -16.96 4.84 5.34
C PRO A 47 -17.19 5.84 4.20
N PRO A 48 -16.73 7.11 4.26
CA PRO A 48 -16.88 8.03 3.14
C PRO A 48 -16.07 7.60 1.91
N GLU A 49 -14.87 7.05 2.09
CA GLU A 49 -14.07 6.51 0.98
C GLU A 49 -14.73 5.29 0.34
N ALA A 50 -15.32 4.39 1.14
CA ALA A 50 -16.04 3.22 0.67
C ALA A 50 -17.26 3.64 -0.18
N VAL A 51 -18.02 4.63 0.27
CA VAL A 51 -19.14 5.21 -0.49
C VAL A 51 -18.65 5.82 -1.81
N TRP A 52 -17.53 6.54 -1.79
CA TRP A 52 -16.93 7.13 -2.99
C TRP A 52 -16.55 6.06 -4.03
N ARG A 53 -15.92 4.97 -3.57
CA ARG A 53 -15.55 3.81 -4.40
C ARG A 53 -16.78 3.07 -4.91
N LEU A 54 -17.81 2.89 -4.09
CA LEU A 54 -19.06 2.21 -4.47
C LEU A 54 -19.76 2.95 -5.62
N PHE A 55 -19.82 4.27 -5.53
CA PHE A 55 -20.40 5.12 -6.58
C PHE A 55 -19.44 5.39 -7.74
N SER A 56 -18.23 4.82 -7.74
CA SER A 56 -17.20 5.01 -8.77
C SER A 56 -16.88 6.48 -9.04
N TYR A 57 -16.97 7.34 -8.01
CA TYR A 57 -16.57 8.72 -8.12
C TYR A 57 -15.05 8.83 -8.21
N GLU A 58 -14.57 9.78 -9.00
CA GLU A 58 -13.14 10.08 -9.07
C GLU A 58 -12.63 10.55 -7.70
N MET A 59 -11.77 9.75 -7.07
CA MET A 59 -11.17 10.10 -5.76
C MET A 59 -9.97 11.03 -5.94
N HIS A 60 -9.15 10.78 -6.96
CA HIS A 60 -7.91 11.49 -7.19
C HIS A 60 -7.69 11.63 -8.70
N ASN A 61 -7.40 12.86 -9.14
CA ASN A 61 -6.98 13.11 -10.52
C ASN A 61 -5.49 12.76 -10.66
N LYS A 62 -5.18 11.46 -10.58
CA LYS A 62 -3.82 10.94 -10.76
C LYS A 62 -3.65 10.58 -12.23
N SER A 63 -2.80 11.33 -12.93
CA SER A 63 -2.43 11.04 -14.31
C SER A 63 -1.68 9.72 -14.48
N HIS A 64 -1.09 9.19 -13.41
CA HIS A 64 -0.26 7.98 -13.44
C HIS A 64 -0.56 7.05 -12.27
N THR A 65 -0.48 5.74 -12.53
CA THR A 65 -0.60 4.70 -11.52
C THR A 65 0.56 4.81 -10.52
N ILE A 66 0.24 4.91 -9.22
CA ILE A 66 1.25 4.87 -8.17
C ILE A 66 1.63 3.41 -7.95
N VAL A 67 2.90 3.08 -8.18
CA VAL A 67 3.47 1.75 -7.93
C VAL A 67 4.46 1.86 -6.79
N ARG A 68 4.41 0.92 -5.83
CA ARG A 68 5.40 0.83 -4.75
C ARG A 68 6.75 0.43 -5.36
N LEU A 69 7.76 1.28 -5.18
CA LEU A 69 9.12 1.02 -5.63
C LEU A 69 9.77 -0.03 -4.70
N PRO A 70 10.31 -1.15 -5.22
CA PRO A 70 11.05 -2.12 -4.41
C PRO A 70 12.40 -1.53 -4.03
N VAL A 71 12.59 -1.23 -2.74
CA VAL A 71 13.86 -0.71 -2.22
C VAL A 71 14.81 -1.85 -1.90
N HIS A 72 16.04 -1.75 -2.39
CA HIS A 72 17.12 -2.69 -2.16
C HIS A 72 18.46 -1.96 -2.18
N LEU A 73 19.51 -2.60 -1.63
CA LEU A 73 20.89 -2.12 -1.75
C LEU A 73 21.42 -2.40 -3.16
N GLU A 74 22.51 -1.73 -3.53
CA GLU A 74 23.22 -1.97 -4.80
C GLU A 74 23.57 -3.46 -4.92
N ASP A 75 23.26 -4.07 -6.06
CA ASP A 75 23.41 -5.52 -6.34
C ASP A 75 22.64 -6.52 -5.44
N TYR A 76 21.94 -6.06 -4.40
CA TYR A 76 21.10 -6.91 -3.54
C TYR A 76 19.63 -6.90 -3.95
N HIS A 77 19.34 -6.91 -5.25
CA HIS A 77 17.98 -6.95 -5.75
C HIS A 77 17.40 -8.38 -5.72
N ASN A 78 16.12 -8.52 -5.39
CA ASN A 78 15.46 -9.83 -5.32
C ASN A 78 15.21 -10.40 -6.72
N VAL A 79 15.64 -11.64 -6.95
CA VAL A 79 15.40 -12.41 -8.18
C VAL A 79 14.65 -13.69 -7.83
N TYR A 80 13.48 -13.90 -8.44
CA TYR A 80 12.71 -15.13 -8.25
C TYR A 80 12.96 -16.08 -9.42
N PHE A 81 13.28 -17.34 -9.14
CA PHE A 81 13.45 -18.38 -10.16
C PHE A 81 12.23 -19.28 -10.20
N ALA A 82 11.49 -19.24 -11.32
CA ALA A 82 10.49 -20.26 -11.63
C ALA A 82 11.17 -21.41 -12.40
N PRO A 83 10.78 -22.68 -12.17
CA PRO A 83 11.47 -23.83 -12.76
C PRO A 83 11.52 -23.81 -14.30
N GLU A 84 10.58 -23.12 -14.95
CA GLU A 84 10.51 -23.03 -16.42
C GLU A 84 11.19 -21.79 -17.03
N GLN A 85 11.65 -20.83 -16.21
CA GLN A 85 12.16 -19.51 -16.68
C GLN A 85 13.56 -19.16 -16.18
N VAL A 86 14.36 -20.17 -15.83
CA VAL A 86 15.67 -19.96 -15.21
C VAL A 86 16.59 -19.13 -16.11
N LEU A 87 16.65 -19.41 -17.41
CA LEU A 87 17.65 -18.83 -18.31
C LEU A 87 17.41 -17.33 -18.61
N GLU A 88 16.16 -16.95 -18.91
CA GLU A 88 15.78 -15.57 -19.20
C GLU A 88 15.88 -14.69 -17.94
N ARG A 89 15.56 -15.24 -16.76
CA ARG A 89 15.67 -14.49 -15.50
C ARG A 89 17.11 -14.32 -15.02
N VAL A 90 18.00 -15.28 -15.29
CA VAL A 90 19.44 -15.11 -15.04
C VAL A 90 19.98 -13.97 -15.90
N GLN A 91 19.57 -13.87 -17.17
CA GLN A 91 19.96 -12.77 -18.04
C GLN A 91 19.43 -11.42 -17.54
N ASN A 92 18.17 -11.35 -17.13
CA ASN A 92 17.58 -10.12 -16.58
C ASN A 92 18.17 -9.70 -15.23
N ALA A 93 18.54 -10.66 -14.37
CA ALA A 93 19.28 -10.39 -13.14
C ALA A 93 20.71 -9.88 -13.44
N ALA A 94 21.37 -10.48 -14.42
CA ALA A 94 22.70 -10.05 -14.87
C ALA A 94 22.69 -8.65 -15.49
N LEU A 95 21.57 -8.20 -16.06
CA LEU A 95 21.39 -6.84 -16.57
C LEU A 95 21.28 -5.78 -15.46
N GLY A 96 21.06 -6.16 -14.19
CA GLY A 96 21.08 -5.25 -13.02
C GLY A 96 20.03 -4.13 -13.03
N ARG A 97 19.15 -4.10 -14.02
CA ARG A 97 18.19 -3.01 -14.23
C ARG A 97 16.90 -3.30 -13.48
N THR A 98 16.70 -2.60 -12.36
CA THR A 98 15.49 -2.70 -11.54
C THR A 98 14.66 -1.43 -11.68
N LYS A 99 13.41 -1.45 -11.19
CA LYS A 99 12.57 -0.24 -11.15
C LYS A 99 13.24 0.87 -10.32
N LEU A 100 13.98 0.50 -9.28
CA LEU A 100 14.69 1.45 -8.42
C LEU A 100 15.91 2.06 -9.11
N THR A 101 16.73 1.28 -9.81
CA THR A 101 17.87 1.84 -10.55
C THR A 101 17.41 2.70 -11.71
N ALA A 102 16.35 2.28 -12.43
CA ALA A 102 15.73 3.11 -13.47
C ALA A 102 15.13 4.42 -12.92
N PHE A 103 14.61 4.42 -11.69
CA PHE A 103 14.14 5.63 -11.04
C PHE A 103 15.29 6.60 -10.73
N PHE A 104 16.44 6.11 -10.27
CA PHE A 104 17.61 6.95 -10.05
C PHE A 104 18.24 7.46 -11.34
N GLU A 105 18.15 6.75 -12.46
CA GLU A 105 18.60 7.26 -13.76
C GLU A 105 17.72 8.39 -14.31
N LEU A 106 16.43 8.41 -13.95
CA LEU A 106 15.45 9.37 -14.47
C LEU A 106 15.48 10.72 -13.73
N ASN A 107 15.98 10.75 -12.50
CA ASN A 107 15.99 11.94 -11.62
C ASN A 107 17.40 12.46 -11.39
#